data_AF-A0A2S7SRF1-F1
#
_entry.id   AF-A0A2S7SRF1-F1
#
_cell.length_a   1.000
_cell.length_b   1.000
_cell.length_c   1.000
_cell.angle_alpha   90.00
_cell.angle_beta   90.00
_cell.angle_gamma   90.00
#
_symmetry.space_group_name_H-M   'P 1'
#
loop_
_entity.id
_entity.type
_entity.pdbx_description
1 polymer ?
#
loop_
_entity_poly.entity_id
_entity_poly.type
_entity_poly.pdbx_seq_one_letter_code
_entity_poly.pdbx_strand_id
1 'polypeptide(L)'
;MIPDSIKKRIEVRFGKSIRYPKDCDALALSISNYCNEKISPATLVRIFGMAKQGPTHPRKFTLDLIAQYTGYNCWEDASKDNRLIDNSNIEIMETMTISGLNLEQVISFKYGPGSKVKVKYLGNNDFQVLESDKSTMVKDDILTIVDMNLHWK
;
A
#
# COMPACT_ATOMS: atom_id res chain seq x y z
N MET A 1 0.97 9.05 -18.89
CA MET A 1 1.80 7.95 -18.36
C MET A 1 1.85 8.10 -16.85
N ILE A 2 1.98 7.00 -16.10
CA ILE A 2 2.07 7.09 -14.63
C ILE A 2 3.43 7.62 -14.20
N PRO A 3 3.51 8.40 -13.10
CA PRO A 3 4.78 8.80 -12.51
C PRO A 3 5.59 7.58 -12.02
N ASP A 4 6.93 7.65 -12.09
CA ASP A 4 7.81 6.58 -11.62
C ASP A 4 7.65 6.29 -10.12
N SER A 5 7.34 7.33 -9.33
CA SER A 5 7.03 7.21 -7.90
C SER A 5 5.87 6.24 -7.63
N ILE A 6 4.79 6.40 -8.39
CA ILE A 6 3.60 5.54 -8.32
C ILE A 6 3.93 4.14 -8.86
N LYS A 7 4.63 4.04 -9.99
CA LYS A 7 5.07 2.75 -10.54
C LYS A 7 5.81 1.92 -9.48
N LYS A 8 6.75 2.54 -8.77
CA LYS A 8 7.55 1.88 -7.74
C LYS A 8 6.71 1.38 -6.56
N ARG A 9 5.75 2.20 -6.08
CA ARG A 9 4.80 1.78 -5.04
C ARG A 9 3.96 0.59 -5.48
N ILE A 10 3.52 0.57 -6.75
CA ILE A 10 2.79 -0.57 -7.31
C ILE A 10 3.67 -1.82 -7.27
N GLU A 11 4.92 -1.75 -7.76
CA GLU A 11 5.84 -2.90 -7.82
C GLU A 11 6.14 -3.46 -6.43
N VAL A 12 6.29 -2.60 -5.43
CA VAL A 12 6.51 -3.01 -4.05
C VAL A 12 5.32 -3.75 -3.48
N ARG A 13 4.11 -3.18 -3.58
CA ARG A 13 2.90 -3.84 -3.09
C ARG A 13 2.62 -5.14 -3.85
N PHE A 14 2.82 -5.12 -5.16
CA PHE A 14 2.63 -6.29 -6.01
C PHE A 14 3.70 -7.37 -5.76
N GLY A 15 4.83 -7.02 -5.13
CA GLY A 15 5.94 -7.92 -4.83
C GLY A 15 6.75 -8.34 -6.06
N LYS A 16 6.54 -7.70 -7.22
CA LYS A 16 7.21 -8.01 -8.49
C LYS A 16 7.40 -6.75 -9.33
N SER A 17 8.51 -6.68 -10.05
CA SER A 17 8.72 -5.63 -11.05
C SER A 17 7.79 -5.79 -12.25
N ILE A 18 7.33 -4.67 -12.81
CA ILE A 18 6.42 -4.62 -13.96
C ILE A 18 7.23 -4.08 -15.15
N ARG A 19 7.73 -5.01 -15.97
CA ARG A 19 8.64 -4.71 -17.08
C ARG A 19 8.03 -5.02 -18.44
N TYR A 20 7.11 -5.99 -18.49
CA TYR A 20 6.55 -6.50 -19.73
C TYR A 20 5.02 -6.53 -19.68
N PRO A 21 4.35 -6.50 -20.84
CA PRO A 21 2.88 -6.58 -20.91
C PRO A 21 2.27 -7.77 -20.17
N LYS A 22 2.95 -8.92 -20.17
CA LYS A 22 2.53 -10.13 -19.43
C LYS A 22 2.45 -9.94 -17.91
N ASP A 23 3.22 -9.00 -17.36
CA ASP A 23 3.21 -8.71 -15.93
C ASP A 23 1.90 -7.99 -15.53
N CYS A 24 1.23 -7.35 -16.50
CA CYS A 24 -0.05 -6.68 -16.29
C CYS A 24 -1.21 -7.65 -16.05
N ASP A 25 -1.11 -8.93 -16.46
CA ASP A 25 -2.18 -9.91 -16.23
C ASP A 25 -2.35 -10.21 -14.75
N ALA A 26 -1.24 -10.55 -14.09
CA ALA A 26 -1.21 -10.81 -12.66
C ALA A 26 -1.45 -9.54 -11.84
N LEU A 27 -0.95 -8.39 -12.31
CA LEU A 27 -1.22 -7.10 -11.66
C LEU A 27 -2.71 -6.71 -11.72
N ALA A 28 -3.37 -6.93 -12.86
CA ALA A 28 -4.80 -6.66 -13.02
C ALA A 28 -5.61 -7.44 -11.99
N LEU A 29 -5.32 -8.74 -11.84
CA LEU A 29 -5.97 -9.59 -10.85
C LEU A 29 -5.73 -9.07 -9.42
N SER A 30 -4.49 -8.66 -9.11
CA SER A 30 -4.13 -8.16 -7.79
C SER A 30 -4.85 -6.85 -7.44
N ILE A 31 -4.86 -5.87 -8.36
CA ILE A 31 -5.60 -4.62 -8.19
C ILE A 31 -7.10 -4.89 -8.07
N SER A 32 -7.64 -5.78 -8.91
CA SER A 32 -9.06 -6.08 -8.89
C SER A 32 -9.53 -6.73 -7.60
N ASN A 33 -8.76 -7.67 -7.07
CA ASN A 33 -9.07 -8.31 -5.79
C ASN A 33 -8.97 -7.33 -4.63
N TYR A 34 -7.97 -6.43 -4.65
CA TYR A 34 -7.77 -5.45 -3.59
C TYR A 34 -8.85 -4.35 -3.58
N CYS A 35 -9.15 -3.78 -4.75
CA CYS A 35 -10.13 -2.70 -4.89
C CYS A 35 -11.57 -3.21 -5.02
N ASN A 36 -11.79 -4.52 -5.11
CA ASN A 36 -13.07 -5.14 -5.43
C ASN A 36 -13.72 -4.59 -6.73
N GLU A 37 -12.89 -4.22 -7.71
CA GLU A 37 -13.29 -3.54 -8.94
C GLU A 37 -12.54 -4.08 -10.16
N LYS A 38 -13.18 -4.17 -11.33
CA LYS A 38 -12.54 -4.79 -12.50
C LYS A 38 -11.63 -3.83 -13.25
N ILE A 39 -10.37 -4.21 -13.41
CA ILE A 39 -9.40 -3.56 -14.31
C ILE A 39 -8.84 -4.59 -15.30
N SER A 40 -8.74 -4.22 -16.57
CA SER A 40 -8.22 -5.13 -17.60
C SER A 40 -6.68 -5.02 -17.72
N PRO A 41 -5.97 -6.12 -18.03
CA PRO A 41 -4.53 -6.08 -18.31
C PRO A 41 -4.19 -5.10 -19.44
N ALA A 42 -5.01 -5.06 -20.49
CA ALA A 42 -4.83 -4.13 -21.61
C ALA A 42 -4.90 -2.66 -21.17
N THR A 43 -5.71 -2.34 -20.16
CA THR A 43 -5.77 -1.01 -19.57
C THR A 43 -4.45 -0.67 -18.85
N LEU A 44 -3.90 -1.61 -18.09
CA LEU A 44 -2.61 -1.44 -17.41
C LEU A 44 -1.45 -1.30 -18.40
N VAL A 45 -1.41 -2.13 -19.44
CA VAL A 45 -0.39 -2.04 -20.51
C VAL A 45 -0.34 -0.62 -21.10
N ARG A 46 -1.51 0.01 -21.32
CA ARG A 46 -1.59 1.41 -21.80
C ARG A 46 -1.11 2.42 -20.76
N ILE A 47 -1.53 2.25 -19.50
CA ILE A 47 -1.18 3.13 -18.37
C ILE A 47 0.33 3.19 -18.14
N PHE A 48 0.99 2.03 -18.24
CA PHE A 48 2.44 1.87 -18.10
C PHE A 48 3.20 2.21 -19.40
N GLY A 49 2.52 2.64 -20.47
CA GLY A 49 3.16 3.01 -21.74
C GLY A 49 3.75 1.84 -22.52
N MET A 50 3.32 0.61 -22.24
CA MET A 50 3.80 -0.61 -22.90
C MET A 50 2.96 -0.99 -24.14
N ALA A 51 1.90 -0.24 -24.44
CA ALA A 51 1.07 -0.46 -25.61
C ALA A 51 1.77 0.03 -26.89
N LYS A 52 1.69 -0.75 -27.97
CA LYS A 52 2.15 -0.33 -29.32
C LYS A 52 1.35 0.84 -29.89
N GLN A 53 0.11 0.97 -29.45
CA GLN A 53 -0.79 2.08 -29.78
C GLN A 53 -0.48 3.16 -28.75
N GLY A 54 -0.17 4.39 -29.21
CA GLY A 54 0.35 5.48 -28.38
C GLY A 54 -0.47 5.81 -27.12
N PRO A 55 0.03 6.72 -26.27
CA PRO A 55 -0.52 6.95 -24.94
C PRO A 55 -2.02 7.33 -25.00
N THR A 56 -2.88 6.44 -24.50
CA THR A 56 -4.29 6.76 -24.25
C THR A 56 -4.44 7.43 -22.89
N HIS A 57 -5.26 8.49 -22.82
CA HIS A 57 -5.64 9.12 -21.55
C HIS A 57 -6.42 8.11 -20.70
N PRO A 58 -5.86 7.65 -19.55
CA PRO A 58 -6.58 6.73 -18.68
C PRO A 58 -7.82 7.42 -18.11
N ARG A 59 -8.91 6.68 -17.93
CA ARG A 59 -10.09 7.22 -17.24
C ARG A 59 -9.72 7.53 -15.80
N LYS A 60 -10.27 8.63 -15.26
CA LYS A 60 -10.09 9.02 -13.86
C LYS A 60 -10.34 7.86 -12.89
N PHE A 61 -11.44 7.14 -13.10
CA PHE A 61 -11.76 5.93 -12.31
C PHE A 61 -10.60 4.93 -12.24
N THR A 62 -9.93 4.65 -13.37
CA THR A 62 -8.80 3.71 -13.39
C THR A 62 -7.59 4.25 -12.65
N LEU A 63 -7.38 5.56 -12.70
CA LEU A 63 -6.32 6.22 -11.94
C LEU A 63 -6.61 6.18 -10.44
N ASP A 64 -7.88 6.33 -10.04
CA ASP A 64 -8.30 6.21 -8.64
C ASP A 64 -8.12 4.78 -8.12
N LEU A 65 -8.38 3.75 -8.93
CA LEU A 65 -8.07 2.36 -8.56
C LEU A 65 -6.56 2.15 -8.32
N ILE A 66 -5.71 2.77 -9.14
CA ILE A 66 -4.25 2.72 -8.94
C ILE A 66 -3.85 3.46 -7.66
N ALA A 67 -4.47 4.62 -7.41
CA ALA A 67 -4.23 5.40 -6.21
C ALA A 67 -4.61 4.59 -4.95
N GLN A 68 -5.80 4.00 -4.92
CA GLN A 68 -6.26 3.13 -3.84
C GLN A 68 -5.37 1.90 -3.66
N TYR A 69 -4.99 1.26 -4.77
CA TYR A 69 -4.05 0.15 -4.73
C TYR A 69 -2.68 0.58 -4.21
N THR A 70 -2.28 1.85 -4.31
CA THR A 70 -1.01 2.36 -3.76
C THR A 70 -1.14 3.03 -2.40
N GLY A 71 -2.34 3.00 -1.80
CA GLY A 71 -2.61 3.53 -0.45
C GLY A 71 -3.06 4.99 -0.40
N TYR A 72 -3.43 5.59 -1.53
CA TYR A 72 -4.00 6.95 -1.61
C TYR A 72 -5.52 6.90 -1.77
N ASN A 73 -6.21 7.95 -1.34
CA ASN A 73 -7.68 8.02 -1.46
C ASN A 73 -8.15 8.24 -2.91
N CYS A 74 -7.42 9.06 -3.67
CA CYS A 74 -7.69 9.36 -5.07
C CYS A 74 -6.41 9.68 -5.85
N TRP A 75 -6.53 9.74 -7.17
CA TRP A 75 -5.40 10.08 -8.05
C TRP A 75 -4.86 11.49 -7.84
N GLU A 76 -5.72 12.45 -7.49
CA GLU A 76 -5.26 13.82 -7.20
C GLU A 76 -4.29 13.86 -6.01
N ASP A 77 -4.49 13.02 -5.00
CA ASP A 77 -3.57 12.91 -3.86
C ASP A 77 -2.27 12.23 -4.27
N ALA A 78 -2.38 11.11 -5.00
CA ALA A 78 -1.23 10.36 -5.50
C ALA A 78 -0.34 11.19 -6.44
N SER A 79 -0.93 12.00 -7.31
CA SER A 79 -0.21 12.82 -8.30
C SER A 79 0.47 14.06 -7.72
N LYS A 80 0.05 14.52 -6.53
CA LYS A 80 0.68 15.63 -5.81
C LYS A 80 1.81 15.17 -4.89
N ASP A 81 1.94 13.86 -4.66
CA ASP A 81 2.97 13.31 -3.80
C ASP A 81 4.34 13.28 -4.53
N ASN A 82 5.10 14.35 -4.34
CA ASN A 82 6.45 14.53 -4.89
C ASN A 82 7.56 13.87 -4.05
N ARG A 83 7.25 13.04 -3.05
CA ARG A 83 8.25 12.46 -2.12
C ARG A 83 9.24 11.45 -2.72
N LEU A 84 9.39 11.39 -4.05
CA LEU A 84 10.32 10.46 -4.72
C LEU A 84 11.08 11.12 -5.88
N ILE A 85 11.59 12.35 -5.68
CA ILE A 85 12.69 12.90 -6.48
C ILE A 85 13.96 12.92 -5.62
N ASP A 86 14.42 11.76 -5.17
CA ASP A 86 15.84 11.55 -4.83
C ASP A 86 16.20 10.07 -5.02
N ASN A 87 17.20 9.83 -5.87
CA ASN A 87 17.64 8.51 -6.33
C ASN A 87 18.60 7.81 -5.34
N SER A 88 18.62 8.21 -4.07
CA SER A 88 19.64 7.74 -3.12
C SER A 88 19.09 7.03 -1.88
N ASN A 89 17.82 7.18 -1.53
CA ASN A 89 17.20 6.42 -0.45
C ASN A 89 15.76 6.10 -0.81
N ILE A 90 15.55 4.87 -1.24
CA ILE A 90 14.22 4.33 -1.45
C ILE A 90 13.67 4.00 -0.05
N GLU A 91 13.30 5.03 0.71
CA GLU A 91 12.31 4.89 1.78
C GLU A 91 10.98 4.65 1.08
N ILE A 92 10.75 3.39 0.67
CA ILE A 92 9.39 2.93 0.49
C ILE A 92 8.77 3.07 1.87
N MET A 93 8.09 4.19 2.08
CA MET A 93 7.15 4.38 3.17
C MET A 93 6.06 3.32 2.97
N GLU A 94 6.29 2.13 3.53
CA GLU A 94 5.33 1.04 3.61
C GLU A 94 4.21 1.45 4.56
N THR A 95 3.30 2.27 4.06
CA THR A 95 1.97 2.38 4.63
C THR A 95 1.25 1.07 4.35
N MET A 96 1.45 0.08 5.21
CA MET A 96 0.57 -1.08 5.29
C MET A 96 -0.71 -0.61 5.98
N THR A 97 -1.81 -0.57 5.23
CA THR A 97 -3.15 -0.46 5.81
C THR A 97 -3.44 -1.74 6.60
N ILE A 98 -4.19 -1.66 7.70
CA ILE A 98 -4.55 -2.82 8.55
C ILE A 98 -5.14 -3.98 7.73
N SER A 99 -5.79 -3.67 6.61
CA SER A 99 -6.30 -4.61 5.61
C SER A 99 -5.25 -5.50 4.92
N GLY A 100 -3.95 -5.24 5.08
CA GLY A 100 -2.86 -6.07 4.58
C GLY A 100 -2.27 -7.05 5.61
N LEU A 101 -2.77 -7.05 6.85
CA LEU A 101 -2.26 -7.92 7.92
C LEU A 101 -2.87 -9.31 7.85
N ASN A 102 -2.02 -10.33 7.95
CA ASN A 102 -2.46 -11.71 8.12
C ASN A 102 -2.84 -11.96 9.58
N LEU A 103 -3.80 -12.87 9.80
CA LEU A 103 -4.13 -13.33 11.15
C LEU A 103 -2.87 -13.82 11.87
N GLU A 104 -2.73 -13.49 13.15
CA GLU A 104 -1.56 -13.76 14.00
C GLU A 104 -0.26 -13.04 13.62
N GLN A 105 -0.28 -12.16 12.62
CA GLN A 105 0.89 -11.36 12.28
C GLN A 105 1.26 -10.43 13.44
N VAL A 106 2.53 -10.45 13.82
CA VAL A 106 3.08 -9.59 14.88
C VAL A 106 3.66 -8.34 14.26
N ILE A 107 3.25 -7.18 14.76
CA ILE A 107 3.75 -5.87 14.34
C ILE A 107 4.26 -5.10 15.55
N SER A 108 5.19 -4.16 15.31
CA SER A 108 5.71 -3.27 16.36
C SER A 108 5.73 -1.85 15.85
N PHE A 109 5.29 -0.92 16.69
CA PHE A 109 5.18 0.48 16.30
C PHE A 109 5.34 1.43 17.47
N LYS A 110 5.57 2.71 17.14
CA LYS A 110 5.62 3.79 18.11
C LYS A 110 4.28 4.50 18.18
N TYR A 111 3.83 4.81 19.39
CA TYR A 111 2.66 5.65 19.63
C TYR A 111 3.01 6.73 20.67
N GLY A 112 2.47 7.94 20.47
CA GLY A 112 2.76 9.08 21.35
C GLY A 112 4.25 9.50 21.34
N PRO A 113 4.77 10.12 22.41
CA PRO A 113 6.12 10.69 22.48
C PRO A 113 7.23 9.62 22.63
N GLY A 114 7.20 8.60 21.76
CA GLY A 114 8.26 7.60 21.61
C GLY A 114 7.99 6.22 22.21
N SER A 115 6.84 5.97 22.82
CA SER A 115 6.51 4.67 23.41
C SER A 115 6.38 3.61 22.32
N LYS A 116 7.07 2.46 22.46
CA LYS A 116 6.89 1.32 21.56
C LYS A 116 5.89 0.34 22.12
N VAL A 117 5.16 -0.30 21.22
CA VAL A 117 4.29 -1.43 21.53
C VAL A 117 4.43 -2.48 20.43
N LYS A 118 4.35 -3.74 20.86
CA LYS A 118 4.36 -4.92 20.01
C LYS A 118 3.04 -5.65 20.20
N VAL A 119 2.36 -5.91 19.09
CA VAL A 119 1.01 -6.47 19.11
C VAL A 119 0.86 -7.59 18.09
N LYS A 120 -0.05 -8.51 18.35
CA LYS A 120 -0.45 -9.59 17.45
C LYS A 120 -1.83 -9.29 16.87
N TYR A 121 -1.96 -9.32 15.55
CA TYR A 121 -3.26 -9.12 14.89
C TYR A 121 -4.18 -10.32 15.09
N LEU A 122 -5.41 -10.08 15.55
CA LEU A 122 -6.43 -11.11 15.78
C LEU A 122 -7.53 -11.13 14.69
N GLY A 123 -7.51 -10.18 13.76
CA GLY A 123 -8.60 -9.95 12.81
C GLY A 123 -9.51 -8.81 13.27
N ASN A 124 -10.38 -8.32 12.38
CA ASN A 124 -11.38 -7.29 12.68
C ASN A 124 -10.85 -6.04 13.40
N ASN A 125 -9.63 -5.60 13.06
CA ASN A 125 -8.95 -4.47 13.71
C ASN A 125 -8.59 -4.67 15.18
N ASP A 126 -8.69 -5.89 15.70
CA ASP A 126 -8.30 -6.23 17.06
C ASP A 126 -6.88 -6.77 17.14
N PHE A 127 -6.18 -6.35 18.18
CA PHE A 127 -4.78 -6.64 18.40
C PHE A 127 -4.52 -6.99 19.85
N GLN A 128 -3.79 -8.08 20.09
CA GLN A 128 -3.34 -8.46 21.42
C GLN A 128 -1.98 -7.82 21.72
N VAL A 129 -1.85 -7.15 22.86
CA VAL A 129 -0.56 -6.61 23.33
C VAL A 129 0.35 -7.75 23.75
N LEU A 130 1.52 -7.83 23.12
CA LEU A 130 2.57 -8.77 23.51
C LEU A 130 3.57 -8.10 24.46
N GLU A 131 4.00 -6.88 24.13
CA GLU A 131 4.99 -6.10 24.89
C GLU A 131 4.69 -4.60 24.75
N SER A 132 4.89 -3.83 25.81
CA SER A 132 4.69 -2.37 25.84
C SER A 132 5.70 -1.71 26.78
N ASP A 133 6.24 -0.57 26.35
CA ASP A 133 7.11 0.27 27.19
C ASP A 133 6.32 1.09 28.23
N LYS A 134 4.99 1.14 28.12
CA LYS A 134 4.12 1.96 28.97
C LYS A 134 3.31 1.08 29.91
N SER A 135 3.33 1.42 31.19
CA SER A 135 2.62 0.72 32.27
C SER A 135 1.09 0.69 32.13
N THR A 136 0.51 1.55 31.29
CA THR A 136 -0.95 1.61 31.04
C THR A 136 -1.45 0.57 30.04
N MET A 137 -0.54 -0.10 29.31
CA MET A 137 -0.88 -1.20 28.41
C MET A 137 -0.15 -2.44 28.91
N VAL A 138 -0.91 -3.43 29.34
CA VAL A 138 -0.38 -4.67 29.92
C VAL A 138 -0.35 -5.73 28.84
N LYS A 139 0.57 -6.67 28.96
CA LYS A 139 0.57 -7.88 28.15
C LYS A 139 -0.81 -8.54 28.22
N ASP A 140 -1.27 -9.04 27.08
CA ASP A 140 -2.57 -9.68 26.85
C ASP A 140 -3.79 -8.75 26.80
N ASP A 141 -3.61 -7.42 26.93
CA ASP A 141 -4.67 -6.45 26.63
C ASP A 141 -5.08 -6.51 25.15
N ILE A 142 -6.37 -6.20 24.87
CA ILE A 142 -6.91 -6.10 23.52
C ILE A 142 -7.07 -4.63 23.12
N LEU A 143 -6.51 -4.28 21.96
CA LEU A 143 -6.59 -2.96 21.35
C LEU A 143 -7.38 -3.06 20.05
N THR A 144 -8.42 -2.24 19.91
CA THR A 144 -9.06 -2.02 18.61
C THR A 144 -8.46 -0.77 17.97
N ILE A 145 -7.86 -0.95 16.80
CA ILE A 145 -7.15 0.13 16.09
C ILE A 145 -7.95 0.50 14.85
N VAL A 146 -8.58 1.67 14.88
CA VAL A 146 -9.49 2.13 13.80
C VAL A 146 -8.74 2.81 12.66
N ASP A 147 -7.59 3.43 12.96
CA ASP A 147 -6.69 4.04 11.98
C ASP A 147 -5.25 3.99 12.51
N MET A 148 -4.30 3.57 11.66
CA MET A 148 -2.90 3.46 12.05
C MET A 148 -1.97 3.67 10.86
N ASN A 149 -1.10 4.66 11.00
CA ASN A 149 -0.02 4.95 10.07
C ASN A 149 1.30 4.43 10.66
N LEU A 150 1.74 3.27 10.18
CA LEU A 150 2.97 2.64 10.62
C LEU A 150 4.16 3.21 9.84
N HIS A 151 5.20 3.62 10.57
CA HIS A 151 6.47 4.08 10.02
C HIS A 151 7.59 3.21 10.56
N TRP A 152 8.34 2.54 9.69
CA TRP A 152 9.58 1.84 10.04
C TRP A 152 10.78 2.60 9.45
N LYS A 153 11.94 2.50 10.12
CA LYS A 153 13.22 3.11 9.72
C LYS A 153 14.22 2.02 9.39
#